data_AF-A0A246TXJ5-F1
#
_entry.id   AF-A0A246TXJ5-F1
#
_cell.length_a   1.000
_cell.length_b   1.000
_cell.length_c   1.000
_cell.angle_alpha   90.00
_cell.angle_beta   90.00
_cell.angle_gamma   90.00
#
_symmetry.space_group_name_H-M   'P 1'
#
loop_
_entity.id
_entity.type
_entity.pdbx_description
1 polymer ?
#
loop_
_entity_poly.entity_id
_entity_poly.type
_entity_poly.pdbx_seq_one_letter_code
_entity_poly.pdbx_strand_id
1 'polypeptide(L)'
;MPHHPLAARPARLVAADTAKTPRHGQRHRPPREPRRRPSYSAIYAFTDESGHHEVIDAVYEATPRPPVCTVCELVYPEGRPDLARPPRLVLWFCVYAVCAGCAVVIIARMLGPIGQMLPPAR
;
A
#
# COMPACT_ATOMS: atom_id res chain seq x y z
N MET A 1 25.44 -22.14 -14.53
CA MET A 1 24.98 -21.81 -13.17
C MET A 1 23.46 -21.76 -13.18
N PRO A 2 22.77 -22.72 -12.55
CA PRO A 2 21.31 -22.75 -12.54
C PRO A 2 20.78 -21.71 -11.55
N HIS A 3 19.97 -20.76 -12.03
CA HIS A 3 19.22 -19.86 -11.17
C HIS A 3 18.08 -20.65 -10.52
N HIS A 4 18.24 -20.95 -9.23
CA HIS A 4 17.17 -21.51 -8.41
C HIS A 4 16.06 -20.45 -8.28
N PRO A 5 14.78 -20.77 -8.53
CA PRO A 5 13.70 -19.82 -8.31
C PRO A 5 13.57 -19.52 -6.82
N LEU A 6 13.71 -18.24 -6.47
CA LEU A 6 13.49 -17.65 -5.15
C LEU A 6 12.14 -18.08 -4.58
N ALA A 7 12.14 -19.03 -3.67
CA ALA A 7 10.97 -19.38 -2.88
C ALA A 7 10.77 -18.31 -1.81
N ALA A 8 9.85 -17.37 -2.05
CA ALA A 8 9.36 -16.47 -1.03
C ALA A 8 8.79 -17.32 0.12
N ARG A 9 9.49 -17.36 1.26
CA ARG A 9 9.04 -18.09 2.45
C ARG A 9 7.92 -17.30 3.12
N PRO A 10 6.74 -17.91 3.37
CA PRO A 10 5.67 -17.24 4.10
C PRO A 10 6.06 -17.14 5.58
N ALA A 11 6.51 -15.95 6.00
CA ALA A 11 6.69 -15.63 7.41
C ALA A 11 5.31 -15.44 8.06
N ARG A 12 5.00 -16.28 9.06
CA ARG A 12 3.72 -16.28 9.77
C ARG A 12 3.81 -15.27 10.92
N LEU A 13 3.02 -14.20 10.88
CA LEU A 13 3.25 -13.03 11.75
C LEU A 13 2.05 -12.48 12.47
N VAL A 14 2.20 -12.06 13.72
CA VAL A 14 1.16 -11.45 14.54
C VAL A 14 1.26 -9.91 14.46
N ALA A 15 0.22 -9.21 14.01
CA ALA A 15 0.17 -7.75 14.08
C ALA A 15 0.03 -7.31 15.55
N ALA A 16 1.15 -6.90 16.15
CA ALA A 16 1.15 -6.33 17.47
C ALA A 16 0.77 -4.85 17.39
N ASP A 17 -0.32 -4.53 18.10
CA ASP A 17 -0.62 -3.24 18.70
C ASP A 17 -0.83 -2.03 17.77
N THR A 18 -2.00 -1.39 17.87
CA THR A 18 -2.22 -0.11 17.19
C THR A 18 -1.71 0.98 18.11
N ALA A 19 -0.49 1.46 17.88
CA ALA A 19 0.06 2.55 18.67
C ALA A 19 -0.80 3.82 18.49
N LYS A 20 -1.60 4.16 19.51
CA LYS A 20 -2.29 5.44 19.62
C LYS A 20 -1.25 6.47 20.06
N THR A 21 -0.62 7.16 19.12
CA THR A 21 0.45 8.14 19.41
C THR A 21 -0.05 9.24 20.38
N PRO A 22 0.42 9.30 21.64
CA PRO A 22 0.06 10.38 22.56
C PRO A 22 1.15 11.45 22.50
N ARG A 23 0.87 12.62 21.91
CA ARG A 23 1.79 13.77 22.02
C ARG A 23 1.71 14.36 23.42
N HIS A 24 2.75 14.11 24.21
CA HIS A 24 3.01 14.72 25.51
C HIS A 24 3.49 16.17 25.32
N GLY A 25 2.79 17.10 25.95
CA GLY A 25 3.27 18.46 26.20
C GLY A 25 2.71 19.55 25.29
N GLN A 26 1.61 20.20 25.71
CA GLN A 26 1.44 21.66 25.58
C GLN A 26 0.24 22.16 26.39
N ARG A 27 0.54 22.82 27.52
CA ARG A 27 -0.41 23.66 28.26
C ARG A 27 -0.44 25.05 27.62
N HIS A 28 -1.31 25.23 26.63
CA HIS A 28 -1.85 26.53 26.22
C HIS A 28 -3.14 26.23 25.47
N ARG A 29 -4.29 26.66 26.00
CA ARG A 29 -5.60 26.29 25.43
C ARG A 29 -5.87 27.15 24.18
N PRO A 30 -5.84 26.61 22.94
CA PRO A 30 -6.10 27.38 21.72
C PRO A 30 -7.61 27.37 21.40
N PRO A 31 -8.05 28.13 20.37
CA PRO A 31 -9.42 28.13 19.87
C PRO A 31 -9.86 26.70 19.55
N ARG A 32 -11.15 26.36 19.71
CA ARG A 32 -11.71 25.02 19.46
C ARG A 32 -11.27 24.49 18.08
N GLU A 33 -10.17 23.73 18.09
CA GLU A 33 -9.60 23.11 16.90
C GLU A 33 -10.63 22.09 16.39
N PRO A 34 -10.91 22.03 15.08
CA PRO A 34 -11.79 21.01 14.52
C PRO A 34 -11.26 19.65 14.98
N ARG A 35 -12.13 18.82 15.59
CA ARG A 35 -11.77 17.51 16.16
C ARG A 35 -10.87 16.76 15.17
N ARG A 36 -9.54 16.76 15.41
CA ARG A 36 -8.62 15.98 14.60
C ARG A 36 -9.02 14.52 14.78
N ARG A 37 -9.44 13.90 13.68
CA ARG A 37 -9.76 12.47 13.70
C ARG A 37 -8.48 11.71 14.07
N PRO A 38 -8.57 10.69 14.93
CA PRO A 38 -7.42 9.84 15.20
C PRO A 38 -6.91 9.26 13.87
N SER A 39 -5.59 9.26 13.72
CA SER A 39 -4.90 8.66 12.59
C SER A 39 -4.11 7.48 13.12
N TYR A 40 -4.22 6.35 12.43
CA TYR A 40 -3.64 5.06 12.80
C TYR A 40 -2.65 4.64 11.73
N SER A 41 -1.51 4.10 12.16
CA SER A 41 -0.55 3.39 11.32
C SER A 41 -0.40 1.97 11.85
N ALA A 42 -0.39 0.99 10.97
CA ALA A 42 -0.14 -0.39 11.37
C ALA A 42 1.33 -0.59 11.73
N ILE A 43 1.60 -1.30 12.81
CA ILE A 43 2.94 -1.73 13.21
C ILE A 43 2.98 -3.24 13.03
N TYR A 44 3.98 -3.72 12.32
CA TYR A 44 4.18 -5.15 12.07
C TYR A 44 5.49 -5.59 12.72
N ALA A 45 5.44 -6.61 13.58
CA ALA A 45 6.60 -7.12 14.28
C ALA A 45 6.87 -8.57 13.85
N PHE A 46 8.02 -8.83 13.24
CA PHE A 46 8.43 -10.16 12.77
C PHE A 46 9.76 -10.65 13.32
N THR A 47 9.99 -11.95 13.19
CA THR A 47 11.28 -12.57 13.53
C THR A 47 11.78 -13.38 12.35
N ASP A 48 13.04 -13.20 11.97
CA ASP A 48 13.72 -13.97 10.95
C ASP A 48 15.11 -14.46 11.45
N GLU A 49 15.95 -14.99 10.56
CA GLU A 49 17.29 -15.49 10.91
C GLU A 49 18.23 -14.39 11.46
N SER A 50 17.95 -13.12 11.16
CA SER A 50 18.75 -11.97 11.61
C SER A 50 18.25 -11.33 12.91
N GLY A 51 17.04 -11.67 13.36
CA GLY A 51 16.51 -11.24 14.65
C GLY A 51 15.06 -10.76 14.61
N HIS A 52 14.70 -9.91 15.57
CA HIS A 52 13.38 -9.29 15.67
C HIS A 52 13.35 -7.97 14.93
N HIS A 53 12.34 -7.76 14.09
CA HIS A 53 12.17 -6.59 13.24
C HIS A 53 10.79 -5.98 13.44
N GLU A 54 10.73 -4.66 13.51
CA GLU A 54 9.50 -3.90 13.62
C GLU A 54 9.40 -2.92 12.46
N VAL A 55 8.29 -2.97 11.71
CA VAL A 55 8.07 -2.15 10.52
C VAL A 55 6.75 -1.43 10.63
N ILE A 56 6.81 -0.11 10.46
CA ILE A 56 5.65 0.78 10.52
C ILE A 56 5.13 1.00 9.10
N ASP A 57 3.83 0.78 8.87
CA ASP A 57 3.20 1.17 7.62
C ASP A 57 3.21 2.70 7.47
N ALA A 58 3.75 3.19 6.37
CA ALA A 58 3.73 4.60 6.02
C ALA A 58 2.33 5.11 5.64
N VAL A 59 1.33 4.23 5.56
CA VAL A 59 -0.07 4.61 5.31
C VAL A 59 -0.79 4.92 6.61
N TYR A 60 -1.27 6.15 6.67
CA TYR A 60 -2.08 6.69 7.74
C TYR A 60 -3.56 6.50 7.40
N GLU A 61 -4.27 5.71 8.19
CA GLU A 61 -5.70 5.48 8.03
C GLU A 61 -6.50 6.12 9.18
N ALA A 62 -7.75 6.50 8.89
CA ALA A 62 -8.68 7.01 9.91
C ALA A 62 -9.29 5.89 10.77
N THR A 63 -9.05 4.63 10.39
CA THR A 63 -9.59 3.43 11.03
C THR A 63 -8.46 2.43 11.18
N PRO A 64 -8.39 1.67 12.29
CA PRO A 64 -7.39 0.61 12.44
C PRO A 64 -7.60 -0.45 11.35
N ARG A 65 -6.68 -0.49 10.39
CA ARG A 65 -6.57 -1.54 9.38
C ARG A 65 -5.10 -1.94 9.22
N PRO A 66 -4.79 -3.25 9.24
CA PRO A 66 -5.68 -4.37 9.59
C PRO A 66 -6.14 -4.30 11.07
N PRO A 67 -7.17 -5.08 11.48
CA PRO A 67 -7.56 -5.18 12.89
C PRO A 67 -6.36 -5.60 13.76
N VAL A 68 -6.35 -5.15 15.02
CA VAL A 68 -5.28 -5.50 15.98
C VAL A 68 -5.18 -7.02 16.12
N CYS A 69 -3.96 -7.55 16.27
CA CYS A 69 -3.68 -8.99 16.38
C CYS A 69 -4.00 -9.80 15.11
N THR A 70 -4.22 -9.15 13.96
CA THR A 70 -4.38 -9.86 12.68
C THR A 70 -3.04 -10.41 12.20
N VAL A 71 -3.05 -11.62 11.65
CA VAL A 71 -1.86 -12.17 10.99
C VAL A 71 -1.84 -11.73 9.53
N CYS A 72 -0.74 -11.10 9.09
CA CYS A 72 -0.56 -10.64 7.72
C CYS A 72 0.73 -11.16 7.12
N GLU A 73 0.70 -11.45 5.82
CA GLU A 73 1.89 -11.76 5.04
C GLU A 73 2.62 -10.45 4.72
N LEU A 74 3.94 -10.45 4.90
CA LEU A 74 4.81 -9.33 4.53
C LEU A 74 5.76 -9.79 3.43
N VAL A 75 5.96 -8.92 2.45
CA VAL A 75 6.95 -9.11 1.39
C VAL A 75 8.10 -8.17 1.65
N TYR A 76 9.32 -8.69 1.67
CA TYR A 76 10.55 -7.91 1.81
C TYR A 76 11.60 -8.36 0.79
N PRO A 77 12.45 -7.45 0.28
CA PRO A 77 13.58 -7.82 -0.55
C PRO A 77 14.65 -8.59 0.25
N GLU A 78 15.35 -9.52 -0.41
CA GLU A 78 16.40 -10.31 0.24
C GLU A 78 17.44 -9.43 0.94
N GLY A 79 17.76 -9.78 2.19
CA GLY A 79 18.74 -9.06 3.01
C GLY A 79 18.29 -7.67 3.49
N ARG A 80 17.02 -7.30 3.30
CA ARG A 80 16.47 -5.99 3.69
C ARG A 80 15.13 -6.12 4.43
N PRO A 81 15.12 -6.69 5.65
CA PRO A 81 13.91 -6.84 6.46
C PRO A 81 13.26 -5.49 6.81
N ASP A 82 14.04 -4.42 6.95
CA ASP A 82 13.56 -3.04 7.21
C ASP A 82 12.59 -2.51 6.14
N LEU A 83 12.61 -3.10 4.95
CA LEU A 83 11.78 -2.73 3.80
C LEU A 83 10.54 -3.61 3.66
N ALA A 84 10.18 -4.40 4.67
CA ALA A 84 8.99 -5.23 4.64
C ALA A 84 7.72 -4.39 4.42
N ARG A 85 6.87 -4.84 3.50
CA ARG A 85 5.59 -4.16 3.23
C ARG A 85 4.48 -5.18 3.05
N PRO A 86 3.26 -4.87 3.51
CA PRO A 86 2.10 -5.71 3.22
C PRO A 86 1.80 -5.68 1.71
N PRO A 87 1.42 -6.82 1.09
CA PRO A 87 1.09 -6.88 -0.32
C PRO A 87 -0.21 -6.11 -0.59
N ARG A 88 -0.12 -5.06 -1.42
CA ARG A 88 -1.27 -4.21 -1.78
C ARG A 88 -1.87 -4.59 -3.13
N LEU A 89 -2.22 -5.87 -3.29
CA LEU A 89 -2.74 -6.39 -4.56
C LEU A 89 -3.93 -5.57 -5.08
N VAL A 90 -4.92 -5.30 -4.22
CA VAL A 90 -6.13 -4.55 -4.59
C VAL A 90 -5.80 -3.12 -5.04
N LEU A 91 -4.88 -2.43 -4.35
CA LEU A 91 -4.44 -1.09 -4.74
C LEU A 91 -3.83 -1.11 -6.15
N TRP A 92 -2.92 -2.05 -6.41
CA TRP A 92 -2.28 -2.20 -7.71
C TRP A 92 -3.29 -2.54 -8.81
N PHE A 93 -4.25 -3.43 -8.55
CA PHE A 93 -5.34 -3.71 -9.49
C PHE A 93 -6.13 -2.45 -9.84
N CYS A 94 -6.49 -1.63 -8.85
CA CYS A 94 -7.18 -0.36 -9.10
C CYS A 94 -6.33 0.59 -9.95
N VAL A 95 -5.04 0.73 -9.63
CA VAL A 95 -4.11 1.58 -10.41
C VAL A 95 -4.03 1.08 -11.86
N TYR A 96 -3.84 -0.22 -12.08
CA TYR A 96 -3.78 -0.78 -13.43
C TYR A 96 -5.09 -0.65 -14.18
N ALA A 97 -6.23 -0.82 -13.53
CA ALA A 97 -7.54 -0.64 -14.15
C ALA A 97 -7.73 0.81 -14.63
N VAL A 98 -7.34 1.80 -13.83
CA VAL A 98 -7.40 3.22 -14.21
C VAL A 98 -6.46 3.51 -15.38
N CYS A 99 -5.20 3.05 -15.31
CA CYS A 99 -4.23 3.23 -16.39
C CYS A 99 -4.72 2.59 -17.70
N ALA A 100 -5.24 1.36 -17.63
CA ALA A 100 -5.79 0.65 -18.77
C ALA A 100 -7.02 1.36 -19.36
N GLY A 101 -7.93 1.82 -18.50
CA GLY A 101 -9.10 2.61 -18.92
C GLY A 101 -8.70 3.89 -19.66
N CYS A 102 -7.74 4.64 -19.11
CA CYS A 102 -7.19 5.84 -19.77
C CYS A 102 -6.55 5.48 -21.12
N ALA A 103 -5.77 4.41 -21.19
CA ALA A 103 -5.14 3.96 -22.44
C ALA A 103 -6.20 3.63 -23.50
N VAL A 104 -7.26 2.90 -23.14
CA VAL A 104 -8.38 2.59 -24.05
C VAL A 104 -9.06 3.85 -24.57
N VAL A 105 -9.33 4.83 -23.70
CA VAL A 105 -9.95 6.10 -24.10
C VAL A 105 -9.06 6.88 -25.07
N ILE A 106 -7.75 6.94 -24.83
CA ILE A 106 -6.79 7.61 -25.70
C ILE A 106 -6.74 6.92 -27.06
N ILE A 107 -6.64 5.59 -27.09
CA ILE A 107 -6.62 4.79 -28.31
C ILE A 107 -7.92 5.02 -29.10
N ALA A 108 -9.08 4.93 -28.47
CA ALA A 108 -10.37 5.18 -29.11
C ALA A 108 -10.46 6.60 -29.69
N ARG A 109 -9.93 7.61 -28.99
CA ARG A 109 -9.85 9.00 -29.46
C ARG A 109 -8.87 9.18 -30.61
N MET A 110 -7.80 8.39 -30.71
CA MET A 110 -6.86 8.45 -31.83
C MET A 110 -7.38 7.74 -33.08
N LEU A 111 -8.08 6.61 -32.93
CA LEU A 111 -8.66 5.87 -34.06
C LEU A 111 -9.97 6.47 -34.59
N GLY A 112 -10.78 7.08 -33.73
CA GLY A 112 -12.07 7.69 -34.10
C GLY A 112 -12.03 8.73 -35.23
N PRO A 113 -11.10 9.71 -35.24
CA PRO A 113 -11.04 10.73 -36.29
C PRO A 113 -10.45 10.22 -37.61
N ILE A 114 -9.59 9.19 -37.59
CA ILE A 114 -8.95 8.66 -38.81
C ILE A 114 -9.98 7.92 -39.69
N GLY A 115 -11.00 7.30 -39.08
CA GLY A 115 -12.08 6.64 -39.81
C GLY A 115 -13.04 7.59 -40.54
N GLN A 116 -13.13 8.86 -40.14
CA GLN A 116 -13.99 9.86 -40.80
C GLN A 116 -13.32 10.60 -41.96
N MET A 117 -12.02 10.37 -42.16
CA MET A 117 -11.24 11.03 -43.20
C MET A 117 -11.10 10.17 -44.47
N LEU A 118 -11.72 8.99 -44.51
CA LEU A 118 -11.80 8.15 -45.70
C LEU A 118 -12.94 8.68 -46.59
N PRO A 119 -12.64 9.32 -47.73
CA PRO A 119 -13.69 9.81 -48.62
C PRO A 119 -14.54 8.63 -49.11
N PRO A 120 -15.87 8.79 -49.23
CA PRO A 120 -16.69 7.77 -49.86
C PRO A 120 -16.18 7.59 -51.30
N ALA A 121 -15.74 6.38 -51.63
CA ALA A 121 -15.37 6.04 -53.00
C ALA A 121 -16.57 6.28 -53.91
N ARG A 122 -16.47 7.30 -54.76
CA ARG A 122 -17.37 7.55 -55.88
C ARG A 122 -16.62 7.28 -57.17
#